data_AF-F4PRQ3-F1
#
_entry.id   AF-F4PRQ3-F1
#
_cell.length_a   1.000
_cell.length_b   1.000
_cell.length_c   1.000
_cell.angle_alpha   90.00
_cell.angle_beta   90.00
_cell.angle_gamma   90.00
#
_symmetry.space_group_name_H-M   'P 1'
#
loop_
_entity.id
_entity.type
_entity.pdbx_description
1 polymer ?
#
loop_
_entity_poly.entity_id
_entity_poly.type
_entity_poly.pdbx_seq_one_letter_code
_entity_poly.pdbx_strand_id
1 'polypeptide(L)'
;MSNYSLKFSFNQAGLAALHSSQQKVCVVKSVNGQVSNVVWVTFKPFLTNSLDWKEEYGIYASNTQIQNGATISRISTLKSASKTHQYPFNSAGFFDQANGVSVKSYGLVNNYGESLTFGLTQSALINGVQVVSELNATTVLNNQSAEYTPIVTLSVYVAASFNNGSVISDISGQSLTLTYTSDTSKSVFYDTNSNMFVEGNI
;
A
#
# COMPACT_ATOMS: atom_id res chain seq x y z
N MET A 1 -17.68 -1.41 -8.45
CA MET A 1 -16.40 -1.26 -7.70
C MET A 1 -16.75 -1.14 -6.23
N SER A 2 -16.08 -1.90 -5.38
CA SER A 2 -16.35 -1.92 -3.94
C SER A 2 -15.62 -0.77 -3.25
N ASN A 3 -16.32 -0.04 -2.39
CA ASN A 3 -15.74 0.97 -1.51
C ASN A 3 -15.47 0.30 -0.16
N TYR A 4 -14.30 0.54 0.41
CA TYR A 4 -13.89 0.01 1.70
C TYR A 4 -13.54 1.12 2.67
N SER A 5 -13.73 0.85 3.96
CA SER A 5 -13.43 1.79 5.05
C SER A 5 -12.78 1.09 6.24
N LEU A 6 -11.81 1.77 6.85
CA LEU A 6 -11.23 1.43 8.13
C LEU A 6 -11.27 2.65 9.04
N LYS A 7 -11.99 2.54 10.15
CA LYS A 7 -12.07 3.57 11.17
C LYS A 7 -11.08 3.29 12.28
N PHE A 8 -10.42 4.34 12.76
CA PHE A 8 -9.46 4.27 13.86
C PHE A 8 -9.93 5.16 15.00
N SER A 9 -9.90 4.63 16.21
CA SER A 9 -10.21 5.35 17.45
C SER A 9 -9.03 5.31 18.42
N PHE A 10 -8.79 6.43 19.09
CA PHE A 10 -7.72 6.59 20.07
C PHE A 10 -8.26 7.27 21.32
N ASN A 11 -7.80 6.84 22.50
CA ASN A 11 -7.99 7.62 23.72
C ASN A 11 -6.90 8.70 23.83
N GLN A 12 -7.11 9.68 24.71
CA GLN A 12 -6.18 10.81 24.86
C GLN A 12 -4.76 10.37 25.30
N ALA A 13 -4.67 9.38 26.20
CA ALA A 13 -3.39 8.89 26.70
C ALA A 13 -2.55 8.24 25.60
N GLY A 14 -3.16 7.38 24.79
CA GLY A 14 -2.51 6.71 23.66
C GLY A 14 -2.13 7.69 22.57
N LEU A 15 -3.01 8.64 22.26
CA LEU A 15 -2.70 9.68 21.29
C LEU A 15 -1.50 10.53 21.72
N ALA A 16 -1.45 10.93 23.00
CA ALA A 16 -0.33 11.68 23.56
C ALA A 16 0.99 10.88 23.50
N ALA A 17 0.95 9.58 23.81
CA ALA A 17 2.11 8.70 23.74
C ALA A 17 2.64 8.54 22.30
N LEU A 18 1.74 8.38 21.32
CA LEU A 18 2.12 8.28 19.91
C LEU A 18 2.72 9.61 19.41
N HIS A 19 2.15 10.75 19.80
CA HIS A 19 2.65 12.06 19.40
C HIS A 19 4.04 12.35 20.00
N SER A 20 4.25 12.07 21.29
CA SER A 20 5.54 12.31 21.94
C SER A 20 6.68 11.44 21.38
N SER A 21 6.35 10.24 20.90
CA SER A 21 7.28 9.32 20.25
C SER A 21 7.34 9.45 18.72
N GLN A 22 6.68 10.48 18.16
CA GLN A 22 6.62 10.76 16.72
C GLN A 22 6.09 9.59 15.87
N GLN A 23 5.30 8.71 16.48
CA GLN A 23 4.72 7.54 15.84
C GLN A 23 3.58 7.96 14.90
N LYS A 24 3.49 7.25 13.78
CA LYS A 24 2.42 7.37 12.78
C LYS A 24 1.71 6.04 12.70
N VAL A 25 0.42 6.08 12.38
CA VAL A 25 -0.27 4.87 11.90
C VAL A 25 0.33 4.50 10.56
N CYS A 26 0.69 3.23 10.40
CA CYS A 26 1.19 2.65 9.16
C CYS A 26 0.24 1.54 8.73
N VAL A 27 -0.17 1.56 7.47
CA VAL A 27 -1.02 0.54 6.87
C VAL A 27 -0.30 -0.05 5.68
N VAL A 28 -0.19 -1.36 5.68
CA VAL A 28 0.33 -2.17 4.57
C VAL A 28 -0.82 -2.97 4.00
N LYS A 29 -0.94 -3.03 2.67
CA LYS A 29 -1.95 -3.84 2.00
C LYS A 29 -1.29 -5.06 1.38
N SER A 30 -1.88 -6.24 1.59
CA SER A 30 -1.35 -7.49 1.06
C SER A 30 -1.46 -7.55 -0.47
N VAL A 31 -0.41 -8.07 -1.11
CA VAL A 31 -0.33 -8.33 -2.55
C VAL A 31 0.23 -9.73 -2.74
N ASN A 32 -0.29 -10.48 -3.72
CA ASN A 32 0.14 -11.84 -4.04
C ASN A 32 0.05 -12.83 -2.86
N GLY A 33 -0.96 -12.68 -2.00
CA GLY A 33 -1.18 -13.61 -0.88
C GLY A 33 -0.35 -13.32 0.37
N GLN A 34 0.49 -12.28 0.36
CA GLN A 34 1.43 -11.98 1.43
C GLN A 34 1.31 -10.52 1.87
N VAL A 35 1.71 -10.23 3.12
CA VAL A 35 1.92 -8.85 3.57
C VAL A 35 2.97 -8.23 2.65
N SER A 36 2.65 -7.07 2.08
CA SER A 36 3.51 -6.44 1.10
C SER A 36 4.74 -5.79 1.74
N ASN A 37 5.79 -5.60 0.94
CA ASN A 37 7.05 -4.98 1.33
C ASN A 37 7.04 -3.45 1.23
N VAL A 38 5.85 -2.82 1.17
CA VAL A 38 5.72 -1.35 1.08
C VAL A 38 4.61 -0.87 2.01
N VAL A 39 4.90 0.19 2.77
CA VAL A 39 3.89 0.91 3.55
C VAL A 39 3.01 1.70 2.60
N TRP A 40 1.75 1.27 2.46
CA TRP A 40 0.81 1.91 1.58
C TRP A 40 0.50 3.31 2.08
N VAL A 41 -0.02 3.46 3.30
CA VAL A 41 -0.34 4.79 3.84
C VAL A 41 0.15 4.96 5.26
N THR A 42 0.50 6.20 5.57
CA THR A 42 0.92 6.67 6.87
C THR A 42 0.20 7.96 7.23
N PHE A 43 -0.14 8.12 8.50
CA PHE A 43 -0.70 9.38 9.00
C PHE A 43 -0.45 9.55 10.50
N LYS A 44 -0.38 10.80 10.94
CA LYS A 44 -0.44 11.14 12.37
C LYS A 44 -1.90 11.06 12.81
N PRO A 45 -2.25 10.24 13.81
CA PRO A 45 -3.64 10.07 14.18
C PRO A 45 -4.21 11.30 14.91
N PHE A 46 -5.52 11.50 14.77
CA PHE A 46 -6.40 12.23 15.70
C PHE A 46 -7.18 11.25 16.59
N LEU A 47 -8.07 11.74 17.45
CA LEU A 47 -8.95 10.89 18.28
C LEU A 47 -9.77 9.90 17.44
N THR A 48 -10.27 10.36 16.30
CA THR A 48 -10.94 9.54 15.30
C THR A 48 -10.31 9.78 13.94
N ASN A 49 -10.15 8.72 13.15
CA ASN A 49 -9.65 8.81 11.80
C ASN A 49 -10.41 7.84 10.89
N SER A 50 -10.43 8.13 9.59
CA SER A 50 -10.89 7.20 8.57
C SER A 50 -9.83 7.00 7.51
N LEU A 51 -9.74 5.77 7.02
CA LEU A 51 -9.08 5.39 5.78
C LEU A 51 -10.13 4.78 4.86
N ASP A 52 -10.41 5.45 3.75
CA ASP A 52 -11.41 5.01 2.77
C ASP A 52 -10.75 4.78 1.42
N TRP A 53 -11.08 3.69 0.72
CA TRP A 53 -10.47 3.38 -0.58
C TRP A 53 -11.39 2.60 -1.51
N LYS A 54 -10.98 2.53 -2.78
CA LYS A 54 -11.61 1.73 -3.83
C LYS A 54 -10.61 0.76 -4.41
N GLU A 55 -11.08 -0.39 -4.87
CA GLU A 55 -10.27 -1.40 -5.56
C GLU A 55 -9.95 -0.99 -7.01
N GLU A 56 -9.37 0.21 -7.16
CA GLU A 56 -8.89 0.81 -8.40
C GLU A 56 -7.36 0.96 -8.29
N TYR A 57 -6.65 0.45 -9.29
CA TYR A 57 -5.19 0.32 -9.24
C TYR A 57 -4.52 0.96 -10.44
N GLY A 58 -3.38 1.56 -10.18
CA GLY A 58 -2.40 1.94 -11.20
C GLY A 58 -1.16 1.05 -11.11
N ILE A 59 -0.24 1.22 -12.06
CA ILE A 59 1.07 0.57 -12.08
C ILE A 59 2.13 1.67 -12.11
N TYR A 60 3.23 1.51 -11.39
CA TYR A 60 4.35 2.44 -11.43
C TYR A 60 5.65 1.75 -11.85
N ALA A 61 6.59 2.56 -12.35
CA ALA A 61 7.99 2.21 -12.53
C ALA A 61 8.86 3.15 -11.67
N SER A 62 9.98 2.64 -11.18
CA SER A 62 10.93 3.35 -10.32
C SER A 62 12.36 2.81 -10.51
N ASN A 63 13.35 3.66 -10.24
CA ASN A 63 14.75 3.28 -10.09
C ASN A 63 15.16 3.11 -8.62
N THR A 64 14.24 3.27 -7.66
CA THR A 64 14.51 3.09 -6.24
C THR A 64 14.87 1.64 -5.95
N GLN A 65 16.05 1.42 -5.39
CA GLN A 65 16.46 0.08 -4.93
C GLN A 65 15.57 -0.38 -3.77
N ILE A 66 15.17 -1.65 -3.80
CA ILE A 66 14.35 -2.27 -2.76
C ILE A 66 15.23 -2.53 -1.54
N GLN A 67 15.28 -1.55 -0.64
CA GLN A 67 16.00 -1.60 0.63
C GLN A 67 15.12 -1.04 1.75
N ASN A 68 15.21 -1.63 2.95
CA ASN A 68 14.41 -1.21 4.08
C ASN A 68 14.59 0.30 4.38
N GLY A 69 13.48 1.02 4.51
CA GLY A 69 13.45 2.47 4.75
C GLY A 69 13.56 3.35 3.51
N ALA A 70 13.86 2.81 2.32
CA ALA A 70 13.83 3.61 1.10
C ALA A 70 12.39 3.99 0.75
N THR A 71 12.16 5.27 0.43
CA THR A 71 10.88 5.73 -0.11
C THR A 71 10.91 5.63 -1.63
N ILE A 72 9.91 4.95 -2.21
CA ILE A 72 9.81 4.79 -3.66
C ILE A 72 9.60 6.14 -4.32
N SER A 73 10.42 6.43 -5.33
CA SER A 73 10.27 7.58 -6.21
C SER A 73 9.84 7.10 -7.59
N ARG A 74 8.60 7.40 -7.99
CA ARG A 74 8.07 7.00 -9.29
C ARG A 74 8.77 7.79 -10.40
N ILE A 75 9.27 7.08 -11.41
CA ILE A 75 9.76 7.69 -12.66
C ILE A 75 8.70 7.64 -13.76
N SER A 76 7.71 6.75 -13.63
CA SER A 76 6.58 6.64 -14.56
C SER A 76 5.38 6.00 -13.88
N THR A 77 4.17 6.28 -14.36
CA THR A 77 2.93 5.76 -13.77
C THR A 77 1.83 5.62 -14.81
N LEU A 78 1.22 4.44 -14.85
CA LEU A 78 -0.08 4.21 -15.46
C LEU A 78 -1.15 4.40 -14.38
N LYS A 79 -1.97 5.45 -14.50
CA LYS A 79 -2.94 5.82 -13.46
C LYS A 79 -4.07 4.80 -13.26
N SER A 80 -4.45 4.09 -14.31
CA SER A 80 -5.54 3.13 -14.28
C SER A 80 -5.14 1.90 -15.08
N ALA A 81 -5.01 0.77 -14.39
CA ALA A 81 -4.80 -0.53 -14.97
C ALA A 81 -6.07 -1.36 -14.83
N SER A 82 -6.39 -2.14 -15.86
CA SER A 82 -7.50 -3.07 -15.83
C SER A 82 -7.01 -4.44 -15.39
N LYS A 83 -7.82 -5.11 -14.57
CA LYS A 83 -7.60 -6.52 -14.23
C LYS A 83 -7.58 -7.35 -15.51
N THR A 84 -6.84 -8.45 -15.50
CA THR A 84 -6.59 -9.40 -16.59
C THR A 84 -5.78 -8.87 -17.77
N HIS A 85 -5.16 -7.70 -17.65
CA HIS A 85 -4.37 -7.08 -18.72
C HIS A 85 -2.90 -6.96 -18.34
N GLN A 86 -2.03 -7.06 -19.35
CA GLN A 86 -0.60 -6.77 -19.23
C GLN A 86 -0.24 -5.47 -19.96
N TYR A 87 0.53 -4.61 -19.29
CA TYR A 87 0.98 -3.32 -19.82
C TYR A 87 2.49 -3.33 -20.08
N PRO A 88 2.94 -3.15 -21.35
CA PRO A 88 4.34 -2.99 -21.66
C PRO A 88 4.89 -1.66 -21.14
N PHE A 89 6.00 -1.69 -20.41
CA PHE A 89 6.80 -0.51 -20.11
C PHE A 89 7.89 -0.38 -21.17
N ASN A 90 7.74 0.55 -22.10
CA ASN A 90 8.56 0.60 -23.31
C ASN A 90 9.91 1.30 -23.09
N SER A 91 10.78 1.22 -24.09
CA SER A 91 12.12 1.86 -24.09
C SER A 91 12.10 3.38 -24.03
N ALA A 92 10.95 4.03 -24.22
CA ALA A 92 10.79 5.46 -24.06
C ALA A 92 10.37 5.88 -22.63
N GLY A 93 10.25 4.92 -21.69
CA GLY A 93 10.01 5.20 -20.28
C GLY A 93 8.54 5.43 -19.90
N PHE A 94 7.59 4.94 -20.71
CA PHE A 94 6.17 5.00 -20.38
C PHE A 94 5.47 3.65 -20.57
N PHE A 95 4.31 3.50 -19.93
CA PHE A 95 3.44 2.34 -20.12
C PHE A 95 2.61 2.51 -21.38
N ASP A 96 2.71 1.57 -22.31
CA ASP A 96 1.83 1.48 -23.46
C ASP A 96 0.41 1.06 -23.05
N GLN A 97 -0.50 1.05 -24.03
CA GLN A 97 -1.79 0.39 -23.87
C GLN A 97 -1.61 -1.10 -23.54
N ALA A 98 -2.64 -1.70 -22.95
CA ALA A 98 -2.64 -3.14 -22.69
C ALA A 98 -2.39 -3.91 -23.99
N ASN A 99 -1.49 -4.90 -23.92
CA ASN A 99 -1.23 -5.80 -25.04
C ASN A 99 -2.24 -6.96 -25.08
N GLY A 100 -2.09 -7.87 -26.05
CA GLY A 100 -2.97 -9.04 -26.18
C GLY A 100 -2.72 -10.16 -25.17
N VAL A 101 -1.80 -10.01 -24.22
CA VAL A 101 -1.49 -11.03 -23.21
C VAL A 101 -2.48 -10.92 -22.05
N SER A 102 -3.22 -12.00 -21.83
CA SER A 102 -4.12 -12.12 -20.69
C SER A 102 -3.38 -12.65 -19.46
N VAL A 103 -3.57 -11.99 -18.33
CA VAL A 103 -3.03 -12.38 -17.01
C VAL A 103 -4.19 -12.60 -16.02
N LYS A 104 -3.93 -13.07 -14.80
CA LYS A 104 -5.03 -13.30 -13.83
C LYS A 104 -5.46 -12.00 -13.13
N SER A 105 -4.54 -11.06 -12.96
CA SER A 105 -4.72 -9.80 -12.25
C SER A 105 -4.10 -8.62 -12.99
N TYR A 106 -3.17 -7.86 -12.41
CA TYR A 106 -2.57 -6.68 -13.05
C TYR A 106 -1.14 -7.02 -13.48
N GLY A 107 -0.92 -7.09 -14.79
CA GLY A 107 0.36 -7.50 -15.37
C GLY A 107 1.15 -6.34 -15.94
N LEU A 108 2.46 -6.50 -15.98
CA LEU A 108 3.36 -5.67 -16.77
C LEU A 108 4.46 -6.51 -17.40
N VAL A 109 5.08 -5.96 -18.44
CA VAL A 109 6.33 -6.47 -19.01
C VAL A 109 7.31 -5.31 -19.15
N ASN A 110 8.54 -5.49 -18.66
CA ASN A 110 9.57 -4.47 -18.72
C ASN A 110 10.35 -4.59 -20.04
N ASN A 111 10.15 -3.64 -20.96
CA ASN A 111 10.87 -3.55 -22.23
C ASN A 111 11.76 -2.30 -22.29
N TYR A 112 12.14 -1.75 -21.12
CA TYR A 112 12.89 -0.50 -21.05
C TYR A 112 14.34 -0.62 -21.53
N GLY A 113 14.93 -1.81 -21.43
CA GLY A 113 16.34 -2.07 -21.70
C GLY A 113 17.18 -2.31 -20.44
N GLU A 114 16.63 -1.99 -19.25
CA GLU A 114 17.30 -2.16 -17.96
C GLU A 114 16.36 -2.77 -16.91
N SER A 115 16.92 -3.19 -15.78
CA SER A 115 16.12 -3.67 -14.65
C SER A 115 15.57 -2.49 -13.86
N LEU A 116 14.27 -2.53 -13.55
CA LEU A 116 13.60 -1.46 -12.80
C LEU A 116 12.73 -2.06 -11.69
N THR A 117 12.32 -1.21 -10.75
CA THR A 117 11.37 -1.56 -9.70
C THR A 117 9.96 -1.18 -10.13
N PHE A 118 9.04 -2.12 -10.00
CA PHE A 118 7.63 -1.94 -10.34
C PHE A 118 6.71 -2.39 -9.20
N GLY A 119 5.46 -1.94 -9.27
CA GLY A 119 4.40 -2.37 -8.38
C GLY A 119 3.09 -1.66 -8.68
N LEU A 120 2.11 -1.89 -7.81
CA LEU A 120 0.82 -1.23 -7.88
C LEU A 120 0.83 0.11 -7.14
N THR A 121 -0.02 1.03 -7.59
CA THR A 121 -0.42 2.22 -6.82
C THR A 121 -1.91 2.16 -6.53
N GLN A 122 -2.34 2.69 -5.40
CA GLN A 122 -3.76 2.83 -5.06
C GLN A 122 -4.03 4.17 -4.38
N SER A 123 -5.17 4.78 -4.73
CA SER A 123 -5.68 5.97 -4.06
C SER A 123 -6.44 5.60 -2.79
N ALA A 124 -6.29 6.41 -1.75
CA ALA A 124 -7.10 6.38 -0.55
C ALA A 124 -7.46 7.80 -0.10
N LEU A 125 -8.47 7.91 0.74
CA LEU A 125 -8.83 9.11 1.47
C LEU A 125 -8.48 8.88 2.94
N ILE A 126 -7.61 9.72 3.50
CA ILE A 126 -7.31 9.75 4.93
C ILE A 126 -8.00 10.99 5.49
N ASN A 127 -9.00 10.80 6.34
CA ASN A 127 -9.81 11.91 6.87
C ASN A 127 -10.34 12.84 5.76
N GLY A 128 -10.76 12.27 4.62
CA GLY A 128 -11.25 13.01 3.45
C GLY A 128 -10.16 13.59 2.54
N VAL A 129 -8.88 13.51 2.89
CA VAL A 129 -7.78 13.99 2.04
C VAL A 129 -7.24 12.86 1.16
N GLN A 130 -7.21 13.08 -0.14
CA GLN A 130 -6.73 12.08 -1.09
C GLN A 130 -5.20 11.91 -1.04
N VAL A 131 -4.76 10.66 -0.97
CA VAL A 131 -3.37 10.22 -1.11
C VAL A 131 -3.28 9.12 -2.15
N VAL A 132 -2.19 9.07 -2.91
CA VAL A 132 -1.92 8.00 -3.88
C VAL A 132 -0.55 7.42 -3.59
N SER A 133 -0.51 6.14 -3.25
CA SER A 133 0.71 5.49 -2.76
C SER A 133 0.89 4.10 -3.32
N GLU A 134 2.14 3.63 -3.28
CA GLU A 134 2.61 2.33 -3.73
C GLU A 134 2.15 1.24 -2.78
N LEU A 135 1.81 0.07 -3.33
CA LEU A 135 1.39 -1.09 -2.55
C LEU A 135 2.48 -2.11 -2.36
N ASN A 136 3.37 -2.28 -3.34
CA ASN A 136 4.40 -3.30 -3.36
C ASN A 136 5.57 -2.84 -4.25
N ALA A 137 6.71 -3.50 -4.11
CA ALA A 137 7.89 -3.27 -4.94
C ALA A 137 8.53 -4.59 -5.37
N THR A 138 8.83 -4.73 -6.65
CA THR A 138 9.54 -5.89 -7.21
C THR A 138 10.49 -5.44 -8.30
N THR A 139 11.73 -5.93 -8.28
CA THR A 139 12.68 -5.72 -9.38
C THR A 139 12.31 -6.64 -10.53
N VAL A 140 12.11 -6.07 -11.72
CA VAL A 140 11.78 -6.80 -12.95
C VAL A 140 12.87 -6.53 -13.97
N LEU A 141 13.56 -7.58 -14.41
CA LEU A 141 14.64 -7.44 -15.39
C LEU A 141 14.07 -7.10 -16.78
N ASN A 142 14.92 -6.62 -17.68
CA ASN A 142 14.52 -6.39 -19.05
C ASN A 142 13.96 -7.68 -19.70
N ASN A 143 12.90 -7.54 -20.48
CA ASN A 143 12.08 -8.59 -21.09
C ASN A 143 11.37 -9.53 -20.11
N GLN A 144 11.41 -9.27 -18.79
CA GLN A 144 10.63 -10.03 -17.82
C GLN A 144 9.28 -9.39 -17.57
N SER A 145 8.34 -10.23 -17.13
CA SER A 145 7.00 -9.82 -16.73
C SER A 145 6.80 -10.00 -15.23
N ALA A 146 5.92 -9.19 -14.66
CA ALA A 146 5.42 -9.36 -13.30
C ALA A 146 3.89 -9.25 -13.29
N GLU A 147 3.29 -9.88 -12.29
CA GLU A 147 1.85 -9.83 -12.06
C GLU A 147 1.57 -9.60 -10.58
N TYR A 148 0.59 -8.73 -10.31
CA TYR A 148 0.20 -8.33 -8.96
C TYR A 148 -1.28 -8.57 -8.72
N THR A 149 -1.58 -9.34 -7.68
CA THR A 149 -2.93 -9.63 -7.19
C THR A 149 -3.13 -8.96 -5.84
N PRO A 150 -3.74 -7.77 -5.80
CA PRO A 150 -4.04 -7.12 -4.53
C PRO A 150 -5.13 -7.89 -3.78
N ILE A 151 -5.00 -7.94 -2.46
CA ILE A 151 -5.94 -8.59 -1.57
C ILE A 151 -6.44 -7.56 -0.57
N VAL A 152 -7.71 -7.63 -0.20
CA VAL A 152 -8.29 -6.73 0.82
C VAL A 152 -7.96 -7.26 2.22
N THR A 153 -6.66 -7.44 2.46
CA THR A 153 -6.08 -7.74 3.77
C THR A 153 -5.11 -6.61 4.10
N LEU A 154 -5.31 -5.98 5.25
CA LEU A 154 -4.48 -4.89 5.75
C LEU A 154 -3.70 -5.36 6.97
N SER A 155 -2.43 -4.96 7.06
CA SER A 155 -1.65 -5.00 8.30
C SER A 155 -1.49 -3.58 8.82
N VAL A 156 -1.91 -3.35 10.06
CA VAL A 156 -1.98 -2.03 10.68
C VAL A 156 -1.11 -2.02 11.93
N TYR A 157 -0.22 -1.04 12.03
CA TYR A 157 0.71 -0.89 13.16
C TYR A 157 1.11 0.58 13.32
N VAL A 158 1.98 0.87 14.29
CA VAL A 158 2.57 2.20 14.48
C VAL A 158 4.08 2.16 14.26
N ALA A 159 4.61 3.16 13.55
CA ALA A 159 6.05 3.36 13.38
C ALA A 159 6.38 4.85 13.18
N ALA A 160 7.59 5.27 13.60
CA ALA A 160 8.06 6.64 13.42
C ALA A 160 8.78 6.86 12.07
N SER A 161 9.56 5.86 11.64
CA SER A 161 10.57 6.01 10.57
C SER A 161 10.04 5.87 9.14
N PHE A 162 8.78 5.48 8.96
CA PHE A 162 8.22 5.21 7.62
C PHE A 162 7.26 6.31 7.17
N ASN A 163 7.21 6.49 5.85
CA ASN A 163 6.27 7.34 5.13
C ASN A 163 5.51 6.50 4.09
N ASN A 164 4.52 7.09 3.43
CA ASN A 164 3.86 6.49 2.26
C ASN A 164 4.92 6.04 1.23
N GLY A 165 4.78 4.83 0.70
CA GLY A 165 5.70 4.28 -0.30
C GLY A 165 7.05 3.83 0.26
N SER A 166 7.22 3.77 1.59
CA SER A 166 8.46 3.26 2.19
C SER A 166 8.53 1.74 2.06
N VAL A 167 9.66 1.25 1.55
CA VAL A 167 9.99 -0.16 1.50
C VAL A 167 10.28 -0.66 2.91
N ILE A 168 9.72 -1.81 3.27
CA ILE A 168 9.93 -2.46 4.56
C ILE A 168 10.44 -3.89 4.35
N SER A 169 11.45 -4.28 5.14
CA SER A 169 11.89 -5.68 5.19
C SER A 169 10.99 -6.53 6.07
N ASP A 170 10.46 -5.93 7.13
CA ASP A 170 9.55 -6.58 8.07
C ASP A 170 8.76 -5.52 8.86
N ILE A 171 7.68 -5.92 9.53
CA ILE A 171 6.97 -5.06 10.48
C ILE A 171 7.60 -5.25 11.86
N SER A 172 8.37 -4.27 12.32
CA SER A 172 9.12 -4.35 13.58
C SER A 172 8.26 -4.25 14.86
N GLY A 173 6.95 -4.00 14.73
CA GLY A 173 6.02 -3.83 15.86
C GLY A 173 4.87 -4.84 15.81
N GLN A 174 4.00 -4.81 16.83
CA GLN A 174 2.79 -5.61 16.81
C GLN A 174 1.80 -5.06 15.77
N SER A 175 1.48 -5.86 14.76
CA SER A 175 0.50 -5.51 13.74
C SER A 175 -0.82 -6.23 13.96
N LEU A 176 -1.92 -5.51 13.77
CA LEU A 176 -3.23 -6.09 13.59
C LEU A 176 -3.45 -6.41 12.11
N THR A 177 -3.79 -7.66 11.80
CA THR A 177 -4.16 -8.07 10.44
C THR A 177 -5.68 -8.10 10.30
N LEU A 178 -6.20 -7.39 9.30
CA LEU A 178 -7.62 -7.25 9.01
C LEU A 178 -7.91 -7.78 7.62
N THR A 179 -8.72 -8.83 7.51
CA THR A 179 -9.18 -9.34 6.20
C THR A 179 -10.64 -8.97 5.97
N TYR A 180 -10.91 -8.39 4.81
CA TYR A 180 -12.26 -8.04 4.35
C TYR A 180 -12.76 -9.14 3.41
N THR A 181 -13.65 -9.99 3.91
CA THR A 181 -14.26 -11.08 3.13
C THR A 181 -15.63 -10.66 2.60
N SER A 182 -16.61 -10.50 3.50
CA SER A 182 -17.95 -9.97 3.22
C SER A 182 -18.10 -8.51 3.65
N ASP A 183 -17.34 -8.09 4.66
CA ASP A 183 -17.42 -6.74 5.20
C ASP A 183 -16.71 -5.74 4.28
N THR A 184 -17.25 -4.53 4.20
CA THR A 184 -16.63 -3.39 3.52
C THR A 184 -16.17 -2.31 4.50
N SER A 185 -16.51 -2.44 5.78
CA SER A 185 -16.13 -1.50 6.83
C SER A 185 -15.67 -2.24 8.07
N LYS A 186 -14.57 -1.78 8.68
CA LYS A 186 -14.10 -2.25 9.98
C LYS A 186 -13.75 -1.05 10.87
N SER A 187 -13.76 -1.27 12.17
CA SER A 187 -13.29 -0.31 13.17
C SER A 187 -12.20 -0.94 14.01
N VAL A 188 -11.18 -0.15 14.34
CA VAL A 188 -10.10 -0.52 15.25
C VAL A 188 -9.88 0.59 16.25
N PHE A 189 -9.33 0.22 17.41
CA PHE A 189 -8.82 1.18 18.37
C PHE A 189 -7.40 0.82 18.79
N TYR A 190 -6.64 1.83 19.21
CA TYR A 190 -5.30 1.63 19.75
C TYR A 190 -5.38 1.34 21.25
N ASP A 191 -5.02 0.12 21.66
CA ASP A 191 -4.93 -0.27 23.06
C ASP A 191 -3.56 0.11 23.63
N THR A 192 -3.56 1.04 24.59
CA THR A 192 -2.34 1.54 25.22
C THR A 192 -1.67 0.53 26.15
N ASN A 193 -2.41 -0.46 26.63
CA ASN A 193 -1.84 -1.48 27.52
C ASN A 193 -0.95 -2.46 26.74
N SER A 194 -1.39 -2.83 25.54
CA SER A 194 -0.68 -3.75 24.65
C SER A 194 0.16 -3.06 23.57
N ASN A 195 0.02 -1.73 23.40
CA ASN A 195 0.68 -0.93 22.36
C ASN A 195 0.42 -1.48 20.93
N MET A 196 -0.80 -1.92 20.68
CA MET A 196 -1.23 -2.42 19.37
C MET A 196 -2.65 -1.99 19.04
N PHE A 197 -3.04 -2.18 17.77
CA PHE A 197 -4.44 -2.05 17.37
C PHE A 197 -5.23 -3.31 17.70
N VAL A 198 -6.50 -3.14 18.05
CA VAL A 198 -7.48 -4.21 18.27
C VAL A 198 -8.76 -3.89 17.51
N GLU A 199 -9.46 -4.88 16.96
CA GLU A 199 -10.78 -4.69 16.34
C GLU A 199 -11.82 -4.25 17.39
N GLY A 200 -12.63 -3.24 17.05
CA GLY A 200 -13.68 -2.72 17.92
C GLY A 200 -13.76 -1.20 17.96
N ASN A 201 -14.50 -0.68 18.94
CA ASN A 201 -14.58 0.75 19.25
C ASN A 201 -14.23 0.95 20.73
N ILE A 202 -13.80 2.17 21.08
CA ILE A 202 -13.61 2.62 22.48
C ILE A 202 -14.95 3.05 23.04
#